data_AF-A0A522TF77-F1
#
_entry.id   AF-A0A522TF77-F1
#
_cell.length_a   1.000
_cell.length_b   1.000
_cell.length_c   1.000
_cell.angle_alpha   90.00
_cell.angle_beta   90.00
_cell.angle_gamma   90.00
#
_symmetry.space_group_name_H-M   'P 1'
#
loop_
_entity.id
_entity.type
_entity.pdbx_description
1 polymer ?
#
loop_
_entity_poly.entity_id
_entity_poly.type
_entity_poly.pdbx_seq_one_letter_code
_entity_poly.pdbx_strand_id
1 'polypeptide(L)'
;MRNEFVIPDGNEALRGDIPVVVELIERTALWVNPETFRRLPVWAPYMARGRSLYNAEWNRRYTNTRKATGVTAEKVEGNVAALKALQAALGVTNPRPKNWTVCHIWGYDDSSYAQRSEVVQDPRYYSCLANMIWLPTPLKGFTDALPEVKDMLRVCAFQLYGWACDHPAVAEKSARVRSGWVPDGYPRTWPAPERPNVLPQGTAPLTGCIEEKIAKQKQRIKNLIEDRGLKHFPRDEVLEVLKFWGVQLDH
;
A
#
# COMPACT_ATOMS: atom_id res chain seq x y z
N MET A 1 -40.95 -23.58 19.73
CA MET A 1 -39.86 -23.06 18.88
C MET A 1 -38.55 -23.43 19.54
N ARG A 2 -37.61 -24.06 18.82
CA ARG A 2 -36.28 -24.33 19.39
C ARG A 2 -35.57 -22.98 19.49
N ASN A 3 -35.10 -22.62 20.69
CA ASN A 3 -34.13 -21.54 20.85
C ASN A 3 -32.82 -22.04 20.23
N GLU A 4 -32.60 -21.74 18.95
CA GLU A 4 -31.34 -22.03 18.29
C GLU A 4 -30.28 -21.05 18.80
N PHE A 5 -29.16 -21.59 19.25
CA PHE A 5 -27.98 -20.81 19.64
C PHE A 5 -27.32 -20.29 18.35
N VAL A 6 -27.57 -19.01 18.03
CA VAL A 6 -27.01 -18.35 16.85
C VAL A 6 -25.73 -17.62 17.25
N ILE A 7 -24.62 -17.99 16.63
CA ILE A 7 -23.33 -17.29 16.77
C ILE A 7 -23.29 -16.19 15.68
N PRO A 8 -23.09 -14.91 16.05
CA PRO A 8 -22.99 -13.83 15.07
C PRO A 8 -21.71 -13.96 14.24
N ASP A 9 -21.67 -13.30 13.08
CA ASP A 9 -20.44 -13.18 12.32
C ASP A 9 -19.34 -12.51 13.16
N GLY A 10 -18.10 -12.97 13.02
CA GLY A 10 -16.98 -12.47 13.82
C GLY A 10 -16.72 -10.97 13.62
N ASN A 11 -16.95 -10.43 12.42
CA ASN A 11 -16.80 -9.00 12.16
C ASN A 11 -17.96 -8.20 12.75
N GLU A 12 -19.18 -8.75 12.75
CA GLU A 12 -20.33 -8.12 13.42
C GLU A 12 -20.11 -8.01 14.92
N ALA A 13 -19.54 -9.05 15.54
CA ALA A 13 -19.18 -9.03 16.97
C ALA A 13 -18.15 -7.93 17.30
N LEU A 14 -17.31 -7.53 16.35
CA LEU A 14 -16.26 -6.51 16.52
C LEU A 14 -16.69 -5.11 16.07
N ARG A 15 -17.87 -4.94 15.46
CA ARG A 15 -18.30 -3.65 14.90
C ARG A 15 -18.42 -2.56 15.98
N GLY A 16 -18.81 -2.93 17.20
CA GLY A 16 -18.86 -2.02 18.34
C GLY A 16 -17.49 -1.50 18.79
N ASP A 17 -16.41 -2.23 18.49
CA ASP A 17 -15.03 -1.90 18.90
C ASP A 17 -14.28 -1.06 17.86
N ILE A 18 -14.90 -0.77 16.71
CA ILE A 18 -14.29 0.06 15.64
C ILE A 18 -13.70 1.36 16.21
N PRO A 19 -14.37 2.14 17.09
CA PRO A 19 -13.78 3.36 17.62
C PRO A 19 -12.44 3.15 18.34
N VAL A 20 -12.33 2.08 19.14
CA VAL A 20 -11.10 1.74 19.87
C VAL A 20 -10.00 1.30 18.90
N VAL A 21 -10.35 0.47 17.92
CA VAL A 21 -9.43 0.02 16.88
C VAL A 21 -8.88 1.22 16.10
N VAL A 22 -9.75 2.16 15.73
CA VAL A 22 -9.40 3.37 15.00
C VAL A 22 -8.49 4.28 15.82
N GLU A 23 -8.73 4.44 17.13
CA GLU A 23 -7.83 5.18 18.03
C GLU A 23 -6.42 4.54 18.08
N LEU A 24 -6.35 3.20 18.13
CA LEU A 24 -5.07 2.49 18.08
C LEU A 24 -4.33 2.74 16.76
N ILE A 25 -5.05 2.72 15.63
CA ILE A 25 -4.48 3.02 14.31
C ILE A 25 -4.04 4.48 14.25
N GLU A 26 -4.86 5.42 14.68
CA GLU A 26 -4.55 6.86 14.73
C GLU A 26 -3.24 7.15 15.44
N ARG A 27 -3.03 6.52 16.61
CA ARG A 27 -1.83 6.73 17.43
C ARG A 27 -0.58 6.04 16.90
N THR A 28 -0.73 4.92 16.20
CA THR A 28 0.41 4.03 15.90
C THR A 28 0.78 3.91 14.43
N ALA A 29 -0.15 4.22 13.52
CA ALA A 29 0.09 4.05 12.10
C ALA A 29 1.01 5.15 11.55
N LEU A 30 1.93 4.75 10.69
CA LEU A 30 2.94 5.61 10.11
C LEU A 30 2.60 5.94 8.66
N TRP A 31 2.63 7.23 8.36
CA TRP A 31 2.32 7.81 7.05
C TRP A 31 3.57 8.41 6.44
N VAL A 32 3.67 8.35 5.11
CA VAL A 32 4.76 9.00 4.40
C VAL A 32 4.47 10.49 4.28
N ASN A 33 5.51 11.31 4.35
CA ASN A 33 5.37 12.75 4.13
C ASN A 33 4.75 13.04 2.73
N PRO A 34 3.78 13.96 2.61
CA PRO A 34 3.18 14.30 1.32
C PRO A 34 4.20 14.86 0.30
N GLU A 35 5.26 15.53 0.75
CA GLU A 35 6.36 15.95 -0.14
C GLU A 35 7.14 14.74 -0.69
N THR A 36 7.40 13.72 0.13
CA THR A 36 8.01 12.46 -0.34
C THR A 36 7.16 11.80 -1.41
N PHE A 37 5.84 11.76 -1.23
CA PHE A 37 4.91 11.26 -2.24
C PHE A 37 4.96 12.07 -3.54
N ARG A 38 4.93 13.40 -3.47
CA ARG A 38 5.01 14.26 -4.65
C ARG A 38 6.30 14.06 -5.46
N ARG A 39 7.43 13.80 -4.79
CA ARG A 39 8.73 13.61 -5.46
C ARG A 39 8.90 12.23 -6.10
N LEU A 40 8.30 11.19 -5.52
CA LEU A 40 8.29 9.84 -6.08
C LEU A 40 7.06 9.06 -5.58
N PRO A 41 5.92 9.12 -6.29
CA PRO A 41 4.66 8.53 -5.83
C PRO A 41 4.68 7.00 -5.86
N VAL A 42 5.39 6.42 -6.83
CA VAL A 42 5.52 4.96 -7.04
C VAL A 42 7.00 4.55 -7.01
N TRP A 43 7.36 3.63 -6.11
CA TRP A 43 8.77 3.30 -5.87
C TRP A 43 9.24 2.04 -6.61
N ALA A 44 8.35 1.10 -6.91
CA ALA A 44 8.67 -0.14 -7.61
C ALA A 44 7.72 -0.35 -8.80
N PRO A 45 7.82 0.51 -9.85
CA PRO A 45 6.89 0.48 -10.99
C PRO A 45 6.95 -0.82 -11.82
N TYR A 46 7.98 -1.64 -11.61
CA TYR A 46 8.17 -2.95 -12.27
C TYR A 46 7.59 -4.13 -11.48
N MET A 47 6.97 -3.90 -10.32
CA MET A 47 6.41 -4.93 -9.45
C MET A 47 4.91 -4.74 -9.23
N ALA A 48 4.22 -5.87 -9.07
CA ALA A 48 2.83 -5.94 -8.61
C ALA A 48 2.60 -7.27 -7.88
N ARG A 49 1.57 -7.36 -7.05
CA ARG A 49 1.21 -8.62 -6.38
C ARG A 49 0.89 -9.70 -7.42
N GLY A 50 1.38 -10.91 -7.19
CA GLY A 50 1.19 -12.06 -8.08
C GLY A 50 2.16 -12.12 -9.26
N ARG A 51 2.98 -11.09 -9.50
CA ARG A 51 4.00 -11.10 -10.55
C ARG A 51 5.10 -12.10 -10.26
N SER A 52 5.55 -12.87 -11.26
CA SER A 52 6.70 -13.77 -11.12
C SER A 52 7.95 -13.01 -10.67
N LEU A 53 8.66 -13.56 -9.70
CA LEU A 53 9.92 -12.99 -9.22
C LEU A 53 11.08 -13.50 -10.07
N TYR A 54 11.99 -12.59 -10.40
CA TYR A 54 13.22 -12.88 -11.14
C TYR A 54 14.45 -12.60 -10.28
N ASN A 55 15.57 -13.20 -10.65
CA ASN A 55 16.89 -12.80 -10.15
C ASN A 55 17.23 -11.35 -10.49
N ALA A 56 18.34 -10.86 -9.93
CA ALA A 56 18.78 -9.48 -10.12
C ALA A 56 19.01 -9.11 -11.59
N GLU A 57 19.42 -10.09 -12.40
CA GLU A 57 19.70 -9.95 -13.83
C GLU A 57 18.44 -10.08 -14.72
N TRP A 58 17.26 -10.31 -14.13
CA TRP A 58 15.99 -10.48 -14.87
C TRP A 58 16.05 -11.51 -16.00
N ASN A 59 16.85 -12.56 -15.85
CA ASN A 59 17.05 -13.62 -16.85
C ASN A 59 16.53 -14.99 -16.39
N ARG A 60 16.26 -15.15 -15.08
CA ARG A 60 15.79 -16.41 -14.50
C ARG A 60 14.71 -16.15 -13.46
N ARG A 61 13.59 -16.86 -13.59
CA ARG A 61 12.52 -16.86 -12.57
C ARG A 61 12.96 -17.63 -11.33
N TYR A 62 12.57 -17.11 -10.16
CA TYR A 62 12.69 -17.84 -8.92
C TYR A 62 11.59 -18.89 -8.81
N THR A 63 11.96 -20.07 -8.32
CA THR A 63 11.05 -21.17 -8.02
C THR A 63 11.18 -21.60 -6.57
N ASN A 64 10.16 -22.29 -6.07
CA ASN A 64 10.18 -22.94 -4.77
C ASN A 64 9.73 -24.40 -4.94
N THR A 65 10.56 -25.33 -4.50
CA THR A 65 10.23 -26.75 -4.47
C THR A 65 9.71 -27.10 -3.09
N ARG A 66 8.43 -27.47 -2.98
CA ARG A 66 7.84 -27.92 -1.72
C ARG A 66 8.45 -29.26 -1.34
N LYS A 67 9.24 -29.29 -0.27
CA LYS A 67 9.93 -30.52 0.21
C LYS A 67 9.00 -31.72 0.39
N ALA A 68 7.78 -31.50 0.88
CA ALA A 68 6.82 -32.57 1.14
C ALA A 68 6.25 -33.23 -0.13
N THR A 69 6.13 -32.49 -1.23
CA THR A 69 5.43 -32.95 -2.45
C THR A 69 6.35 -33.08 -3.66
N GLY A 70 7.60 -32.58 -3.59
CA GLY A 70 8.51 -32.47 -4.73
C GLY A 70 8.08 -31.46 -5.81
N VAL A 71 6.83 -30.99 -5.78
CA VAL A 71 6.28 -30.00 -6.71
C VAL A 71 7.05 -28.68 -6.62
N THR A 72 7.53 -28.24 -7.78
CA THR A 72 8.18 -26.93 -7.97
C THR A 72 7.18 -25.94 -8.54
N ALA A 73 7.01 -24.81 -7.87
CA ALA A 73 6.16 -23.71 -8.32
C ALA A 73 6.97 -22.42 -8.47
N GLU A 74 6.54 -21.53 -9.37
CA GLU A 74 7.13 -20.20 -9.48
C GLU A 74 6.90 -19.39 -8.20
N LYS A 75 7.91 -18.64 -7.77
CA LYS A 75 7.73 -17.64 -6.71
C LYS A 75 7.13 -16.39 -7.31
N VAL A 76 6.11 -15.87 -6.65
CA VAL A 76 5.42 -14.64 -7.02
C VAL A 76 5.58 -13.59 -5.94
N GLU A 77 5.46 -12.32 -6.32
CA GLU A 77 5.47 -11.19 -5.41
C GLU A 77 4.21 -11.22 -4.52
N GLY A 78 4.42 -11.24 -3.19
CA GLY A 78 3.34 -11.27 -2.21
C GLY A 78 3.04 -9.92 -1.56
N ASN A 79 4.07 -9.11 -1.26
CA ASN A 79 4.03 -7.74 -0.71
C ASN A 79 5.42 -7.19 -0.33
N VAL A 80 6.50 -7.89 -0.70
CA VAL A 80 7.88 -7.58 -0.30
C VAL A 80 8.35 -6.28 -0.94
N ALA A 81 8.11 -6.07 -2.23
CA ALA A 81 8.46 -4.81 -2.89
C ALA A 81 7.69 -3.61 -2.33
N ALA A 82 6.39 -3.75 -2.05
CA ALA A 82 5.57 -2.72 -1.40
C ALA A 82 6.12 -2.36 0.00
N LEU A 83 6.44 -3.36 0.82
CA LEU A 83 7.04 -3.13 2.14
C LEU A 83 8.38 -2.40 2.05
N LYS A 84 9.27 -2.82 1.13
CA LYS A 84 10.58 -2.19 0.93
C LYS A 84 10.45 -0.75 0.45
N ALA A 85 9.51 -0.48 -0.47
CA ALA A 85 9.19 0.86 -0.94
C ALA A 85 8.75 1.76 0.21
N LEU A 86 7.77 1.33 1.00
CA LEU A 86 7.24 2.10 2.12
C LEU A 86 8.31 2.35 3.19
N GLN A 87 9.09 1.34 3.55
CA GLN A 87 10.20 1.49 4.51
C GLN A 87 11.27 2.48 4.02
N ALA A 88 11.59 2.47 2.73
CA ALA A 88 12.53 3.42 2.17
C ALA A 88 11.98 4.87 2.25
N ALA A 89 10.71 5.06 1.87
CA ALA A 89 10.02 6.34 1.89
C ALA A 89 9.80 6.90 3.30
N LEU A 90 9.62 6.02 4.30
CA LEU A 90 9.54 6.39 5.73
C LEU A 90 10.91 6.65 6.37
N GLY A 91 12.02 6.47 5.64
CA GLY A 91 13.36 6.65 6.19
C GLY A 91 13.82 5.54 7.14
N VAL A 92 13.14 4.39 7.18
CA VAL A 92 13.50 3.26 8.05
C VAL A 92 14.91 2.78 7.76
N THR A 93 15.72 2.67 8.81
CA THR A 93 17.10 2.19 8.77
C THR A 93 17.21 0.76 9.34
N ASN A 94 18.37 0.13 9.19
CA ASN A 94 18.64 -1.15 9.82
C ASN A 94 19.15 -0.94 11.26
N PRO A 95 18.81 -1.84 12.20
CA PRO A 95 17.91 -2.98 12.04
C PRO A 95 16.45 -2.54 11.91
N ARG A 96 15.70 -3.19 11.00
CA ARG A 96 14.29 -2.86 10.80
C ARG A 96 13.49 -3.25 12.04
N PRO A 97 12.56 -2.40 12.51
CA PRO A 97 11.74 -2.72 13.66
C PRO A 97 10.83 -3.92 13.34
N LYS A 98 10.64 -4.78 14.33
CA LYS A 98 9.82 -5.99 14.25
C LYS A 98 8.33 -5.64 14.44
N ASN A 99 7.44 -6.54 14.03
CA ASN A 99 6.00 -6.45 14.27
C ASN A 99 5.31 -5.27 13.56
N TRP A 100 5.80 -4.90 12.37
CA TRP A 100 5.16 -3.92 11.50
C TRP A 100 4.85 -4.54 10.14
N THR A 101 3.73 -4.13 9.55
CA THR A 101 3.29 -4.60 8.23
C THR A 101 2.81 -3.44 7.38
N VAL A 102 3.01 -3.58 6.07
CA VAL A 102 2.40 -2.68 5.09
C VAL A 102 0.99 -3.19 4.78
N CYS A 103 0.03 -2.27 4.73
CA CYS A 103 -1.32 -2.54 4.23
C CYS A 103 -1.65 -1.60 3.08
N HIS A 104 -2.38 -2.12 2.10
CA HIS A 104 -2.90 -1.38 0.97
C HIS A 104 -4.32 -0.91 1.28
N ILE A 105 -4.57 0.40 1.20
CA ILE A 105 -5.87 0.97 1.61
C ILE A 105 -6.93 0.89 0.50
N TRP A 106 -6.51 0.84 -0.77
CA TRP A 106 -7.37 0.54 -1.93
C TRP A 106 -7.28 -0.95 -2.33
N GLY A 107 -6.83 -1.81 -1.41
CA GLY A 107 -6.64 -3.24 -1.62
C GLY A 107 -7.94 -4.05 -1.60
N TYR A 108 -7.94 -5.17 -0.87
CA TYR A 108 -9.13 -6.01 -0.72
C TYR A 108 -10.26 -5.24 -0.04
N ASP A 109 -11.49 -5.39 -0.52
CA ASP A 109 -12.70 -4.94 0.18
C ASP A 109 -13.61 -6.12 0.58
N ASP A 110 -13.06 -7.33 0.52
CA ASP A 110 -13.79 -8.56 0.73
C ASP A 110 -13.57 -9.05 2.16
N SER A 111 -14.63 -8.98 2.97
CA SER A 111 -14.68 -9.49 4.34
C SER A 111 -14.45 -11.00 4.44
N SER A 112 -14.62 -11.73 3.32
CA SER A 112 -14.36 -13.17 3.23
C SER A 112 -12.92 -13.52 2.82
N TYR A 113 -12.08 -12.53 2.50
CA TYR A 113 -10.70 -12.70 2.00
C TYR A 113 -10.59 -13.57 0.74
N ALA A 114 -11.68 -13.83 0.03
CA ALA A 114 -11.75 -14.81 -1.06
C ALA A 114 -11.32 -14.21 -2.41
N GLN A 115 -11.63 -12.93 -2.64
CA GLN A 115 -11.36 -12.26 -3.91
C GLN A 115 -9.92 -11.76 -4.01
N ARG A 116 -9.37 -11.71 -5.23
CA ARG A 116 -8.09 -11.06 -5.54
C ARG A 116 -8.34 -9.55 -5.74
N SER A 117 -7.53 -8.69 -5.11
CA SER A 117 -7.60 -7.25 -5.36
C SER A 117 -6.84 -6.89 -6.63
N GLU A 118 -7.57 -6.45 -7.66
CA GLU A 118 -7.00 -6.01 -8.95
C GLU A 118 -6.08 -4.79 -8.78
N VAL A 119 -6.39 -3.91 -7.81
CA VAL A 119 -5.61 -2.70 -7.52
C VAL A 119 -4.17 -3.03 -7.15
N VAL A 120 -3.93 -4.06 -6.32
CA VAL A 120 -2.56 -4.45 -5.92
C VAL A 120 -1.87 -5.31 -6.98
N GLN A 121 -2.58 -5.78 -8.00
CA GLN A 121 -2.03 -6.45 -9.17
C GLN A 121 -1.65 -5.46 -10.29
N ASP A 122 -2.08 -4.21 -10.17
CA ASP A 122 -1.71 -3.11 -11.04
C ASP A 122 -0.42 -2.43 -10.53
N PRO A 123 0.67 -2.40 -11.31
CA PRO A 123 1.93 -1.77 -10.89
C PRO A 123 1.81 -0.26 -10.63
N ARG A 124 0.80 0.42 -11.22
CA ARG A 124 0.54 1.84 -10.96
C ARG A 124 0.19 2.08 -9.50
N TYR A 125 -0.52 1.15 -8.86
CA TYR A 125 -1.07 1.34 -7.51
C TYR A 125 -0.41 0.45 -6.46
N TYR A 126 0.26 -0.64 -6.85
CA TYR A 126 0.86 -1.60 -5.92
C TYR A 126 1.94 -1.01 -5.01
N SER A 127 2.84 -0.18 -5.54
CA SER A 127 3.91 0.46 -4.74
C SER A 127 3.72 1.97 -4.61
N CYS A 128 2.48 2.42 -4.80
CA CYS A 128 2.06 3.81 -4.60
C CYS A 128 2.05 4.14 -3.10
N LEU A 129 2.78 5.17 -2.68
CA LEU A 129 2.86 5.54 -1.26
C LEU A 129 1.53 5.99 -0.69
N ALA A 130 0.72 6.70 -1.48
CA ALA A 130 -0.62 7.13 -1.07
C ALA A 130 -1.63 5.96 -0.96
N ASN A 131 -1.28 4.78 -1.47
CA ASN A 131 -2.06 3.55 -1.30
C ASN A 131 -1.53 2.68 -0.13
N MET A 132 -0.51 3.11 0.61
CA MET A 132 0.14 2.28 1.61
C MET A 132 0.23 2.97 2.97
N ILE A 133 0.06 2.17 4.02
CA ILE A 133 0.25 2.58 5.40
C ILE A 133 1.05 1.52 6.15
N TRP A 134 1.90 1.94 7.09
CA TRP A 134 2.68 1.03 7.92
C TRP A 134 2.08 0.99 9.32
N LEU A 135 1.70 -0.20 9.79
CA LEU A 135 0.99 -0.36 11.06
C LEU A 135 1.52 -1.55 11.87
N PRO A 136 1.32 -1.56 13.20
CA PRO A 136 1.58 -2.72 14.03
C PRO A 136 0.86 -3.96 13.48
N THR A 137 1.58 -5.08 13.29
CA THR A 137 1.04 -6.29 12.64
C THR A 137 -0.32 -6.76 13.18
N PRO A 138 -0.60 -6.72 14.51
CA PRO A 138 -1.92 -7.12 15.02
C PRO A 138 -3.09 -6.30 14.47
N LEU A 139 -2.87 -5.03 14.11
CA LEU A 139 -3.94 -4.15 13.59
C LEU A 139 -4.30 -4.43 12.14
N LYS A 140 -3.50 -5.22 11.42
CA LYS A 140 -3.74 -5.55 10.01
C LYS A 140 -5.07 -6.24 9.78
N GLY A 141 -5.44 -7.15 10.68
CA GLY A 141 -6.70 -7.89 10.56
C GLY A 141 -7.90 -6.95 10.45
N PHE A 142 -7.91 -5.86 11.22
CA PHE A 142 -8.98 -4.87 11.16
C PHE A 142 -8.95 -4.05 9.87
N THR A 143 -7.77 -3.65 9.41
CA THR A 143 -7.66 -2.94 8.12
C THR A 143 -8.02 -3.82 6.94
N ASP A 144 -7.92 -5.14 7.05
CA ASP A 144 -8.30 -6.06 5.99
C ASP A 144 -9.77 -6.46 6.05
N ALA A 145 -10.32 -6.75 7.24
CA ALA A 145 -11.66 -7.30 7.44
C ALA A 145 -12.79 -6.28 7.59
N LEU A 146 -12.51 -5.08 8.12
CA LEU A 146 -13.54 -4.07 8.46
C LEU A 146 -13.52 -2.93 7.44
N PRO A 147 -14.49 -2.89 6.50
CA PRO A 147 -14.53 -1.85 5.46
C PRO A 147 -14.59 -0.43 6.02
N GLU A 148 -15.24 -0.23 7.17
CA GLU A 148 -15.37 1.07 7.84
C GLU A 148 -13.99 1.64 8.21
N VAL A 149 -13.06 0.79 8.67
CA VAL A 149 -11.68 1.19 8.98
C VAL A 149 -10.94 1.58 7.70
N LYS A 150 -11.10 0.82 6.62
CA LYS A 150 -10.49 1.16 5.32
C LYS A 150 -11.01 2.49 4.78
N ASP A 151 -12.30 2.76 4.91
CA ASP A 151 -12.89 3.98 4.42
C ASP A 151 -12.33 5.21 5.14
N MET A 152 -12.14 5.14 6.46
CA MET A 152 -11.44 6.20 7.19
C MET A 152 -10.00 6.37 6.71
N LEU A 153 -9.26 5.27 6.48
CA LEU A 153 -7.89 5.34 5.96
C LEU A 153 -7.82 5.95 4.55
N ARG A 154 -8.80 5.66 3.69
CA ARG A 154 -8.89 6.24 2.34
C ARG A 154 -9.15 7.72 2.37
N VAL A 155 -10.06 8.17 3.23
CA VAL A 155 -10.31 9.61 3.43
C VAL A 155 -9.05 10.27 3.97
N CYS A 156 -8.39 9.70 4.99
CA CYS A 156 -7.14 10.24 5.52
C CYS A 156 -6.05 10.36 4.44
N ALA A 157 -5.85 9.32 3.64
CA ALA A 157 -4.90 9.35 2.53
C ALA A 157 -5.26 10.38 1.46
N PHE A 158 -6.53 10.50 1.09
CA PHE A 158 -6.97 11.51 0.12
C PHE A 158 -6.74 12.93 0.63
N GLN A 159 -7.07 13.20 1.90
CA GLN A 159 -6.85 14.52 2.49
C GLN A 159 -5.36 14.83 2.68
N LEU A 160 -4.53 13.81 2.94
CA LEU A 160 -3.08 13.96 3.10
C LEU A 160 -2.35 14.16 1.76
N TYR A 161 -2.70 13.39 0.73
CA TYR A 161 -1.95 13.30 -0.52
C TYR A 161 -2.65 13.96 -1.72
N GLY A 162 -3.91 14.35 -1.59
CA GLY A 162 -4.74 14.83 -2.69
C GLY A 162 -5.06 13.73 -3.73
N TRP A 163 -4.88 12.47 -3.38
CA TRP A 163 -5.00 11.34 -4.31
C TRP A 163 -5.97 10.27 -3.82
N ALA A 164 -6.81 9.79 -4.74
CA ALA A 164 -7.64 8.60 -4.58
C ALA A 164 -7.45 7.70 -5.80
N CYS A 165 -7.68 6.39 -5.65
CA CYS A 165 -7.32 5.41 -6.68
C CYS A 165 -8.17 5.53 -7.94
N ASP A 166 -7.54 5.53 -9.11
CA ASP A 166 -8.21 5.60 -10.42
C ASP A 166 -8.53 4.23 -11.03
N HIS A 167 -8.28 3.14 -10.29
CA HIS A 167 -8.58 1.80 -10.79
C HIS A 167 -10.11 1.59 -10.92
N PRO A 168 -10.62 1.08 -12.06
CA PRO A 168 -12.05 0.91 -12.28
C PRO A 168 -12.78 0.11 -11.19
N ALA A 169 -12.14 -0.95 -10.67
CA ALA A 169 -12.69 -1.80 -9.61
C ALA A 169 -13.05 -1.06 -8.30
N VAL A 170 -12.56 0.15 -8.07
CA VAL A 170 -12.85 0.96 -6.87
C VAL A 170 -13.39 2.36 -7.21
N ALA A 171 -13.85 2.57 -8.45
CA ALA A 171 -14.26 3.89 -8.95
C ALA A 171 -15.33 4.57 -8.09
N GLU A 172 -16.36 3.83 -7.65
CA GLU A 172 -17.42 4.35 -6.78
C GLU A 172 -16.89 4.82 -5.42
N LYS A 173 -16.01 4.04 -4.80
CA LYS A 173 -15.39 4.40 -3.51
C LYS A 173 -14.50 5.62 -3.67
N SER A 174 -13.72 5.69 -4.75
CA SER A 174 -12.89 6.84 -5.07
C SER A 174 -13.71 8.10 -5.33
N ALA A 175 -14.84 7.99 -6.04
CA ALA A 175 -15.76 9.10 -6.25
C ALA A 175 -16.37 9.61 -4.93
N ARG A 176 -16.76 8.69 -4.04
CA ARG A 176 -17.29 9.03 -2.71
C ARG A 176 -16.26 9.79 -1.87
N VAL A 177 -15.01 9.32 -1.82
CA VAL A 177 -13.94 10.02 -1.08
C VAL A 177 -13.69 11.42 -1.68
N ARG A 178 -13.70 11.54 -3.01
CA ARG A 178 -13.51 12.82 -3.71
C ARG A 178 -14.65 13.82 -3.50
N SER A 179 -15.86 13.36 -3.16
CA SER A 179 -17.01 14.25 -2.91
C SER A 179 -16.92 15.01 -1.59
N GLY A 180 -15.86 14.80 -0.80
CA GLY A 180 -15.72 15.38 0.54
C GLY A 180 -16.43 14.57 1.63
N TRP A 181 -16.86 13.33 1.33
CA TRP A 181 -17.46 12.47 2.34
C TRP A 181 -16.45 12.11 3.45
N VAL A 182 -16.92 12.16 4.70
CA VAL A 182 -16.18 11.73 5.89
C VAL A 182 -17.02 10.68 6.63
N PRO A 183 -16.49 9.47 6.91
CA PRO A 183 -17.20 8.43 7.64
C PRO A 183 -17.49 8.80 9.11
N ASP A 184 -18.52 8.21 9.69
CA ASP A 184 -18.81 8.34 11.13
C ASP A 184 -17.67 7.77 11.98
N GLY A 185 -17.32 8.45 13.06
CA GLY A 185 -16.20 8.05 13.92
C GLY A 185 -14.81 8.38 13.35
N TYR A 186 -14.74 9.15 12.25
CA TYR A 186 -13.48 9.61 11.69
C TYR A 186 -12.64 10.38 12.72
N PRO A 187 -11.34 10.05 12.89
CA PRO A 187 -10.49 10.67 13.90
C PRO A 187 -10.42 12.20 13.78
N ARG A 188 -10.53 12.88 14.93
CA ARG A 188 -10.49 14.34 14.99
C ARG A 188 -9.08 14.90 14.74
N THR A 189 -8.03 14.11 14.94
CA THR A 189 -6.66 14.55 14.68
C THR A 189 -6.20 14.27 13.24
N TRP A 190 -6.98 13.52 12.46
CA TRP A 190 -6.67 13.29 11.05
C TRP A 190 -7.12 14.46 10.15
N PRO A 191 -6.44 14.65 9.01
CA PRO A 191 -6.82 15.67 8.04
C PRO A 191 -8.23 15.43 7.52
N ALA A 192 -8.97 16.51 7.32
CA ALA A 192 -10.36 16.50 6.85
C ALA A 192 -10.59 17.74 5.97
N PRO A 193 -11.67 17.79 5.17
CA PRO A 193 -12.00 18.97 4.38
C PRO A 193 -12.03 20.27 5.19
N GLU A 194 -12.53 20.21 6.44
CA GLU A 194 -12.63 21.37 7.35
C GLU A 194 -11.31 21.66 8.08
N ARG A 195 -10.32 20.77 7.96
CA ARG A 195 -9.01 20.85 8.62
C ARG A 195 -7.88 20.59 7.61
N PRO A 196 -7.74 21.44 6.60
CA PRO A 196 -6.66 21.30 5.63
C PRO A 196 -5.31 21.47 6.33
N ASN A 197 -4.27 20.82 5.80
CA ASN A 197 -2.88 20.89 6.27
C ASN A 197 -2.58 20.25 7.64
N VAL A 198 -3.55 19.56 8.25
CA VAL A 198 -3.25 18.71 9.42
C VAL A 198 -2.48 17.46 8.95
N LEU A 199 -1.38 17.15 9.62
CA LEU A 199 -0.68 15.88 9.39
C LEU A 199 -1.12 14.86 10.44
N PRO A 200 -1.45 13.62 10.05
CA PRO A 200 -1.61 12.53 11.01
C PRO A 200 -0.37 12.42 11.91
N GLN A 201 -0.56 12.10 13.20
CA GLN A 201 0.51 12.07 14.19
C GLN A 201 1.73 11.23 13.75
N GLY A 202 1.50 10.09 13.10
CA GLY A 202 2.56 9.21 12.60
C GLY A 202 3.17 9.60 11.26
N THR A 203 2.98 10.84 10.77
CA THR A 203 3.59 11.29 9.51
C THR A 203 5.09 11.44 9.67
N ALA A 204 5.87 10.69 8.90
CA ALA A 204 7.32 10.78 8.91
C ALA A 204 7.78 12.17 8.41
N PRO A 205 8.84 12.76 9.02
CA PRO A 205 9.44 13.97 8.49
C PRO A 205 10.14 13.68 7.16
N LEU A 206 10.15 14.66 6.25
CA LEU A 206 11.10 14.63 5.14
C LEU A 206 12.50 14.99 5.66
N THR A 207 13.47 14.11 5.43
CA THR A 207 14.87 14.30 5.86
C THR A 207 15.79 14.15 4.66
N GLY A 208 17.02 14.68 4.74
CA GLY A 208 18.01 14.51 3.67
C GLY A 208 18.27 13.04 3.30
N CYS A 209 18.21 12.12 4.26
CA CYS A 209 18.31 10.68 3.99
C CYS A 209 17.17 10.17 3.09
N ILE A 210 15.94 10.69 3.25
CA ILE A 210 14.82 10.33 2.39
C ILE A 210 15.02 10.93 0.98
N GLU A 211 15.54 12.15 0.89
CA GLU A 211 15.87 12.78 -0.40
C GLU A 211 16.92 11.96 -1.17
N GLU A 212 17.98 11.52 -0.50
CA GLU A 212 18.97 10.61 -1.07
C GLU A 212 18.36 9.29 -1.53
N LYS A 213 17.44 8.71 -0.73
CA LYS A 213 16.74 7.47 -1.11
C LYS A 213 15.85 7.66 -2.33
N ILE A 214 15.17 8.81 -2.46
CA ILE A 214 14.38 9.15 -3.65
C ILE A 214 15.30 9.22 -4.86
N ALA A 215 16.40 9.98 -4.79
CA ALA A 215 17.35 10.13 -5.89
C ALA A 215 17.95 8.78 -6.31
N LYS A 216 18.39 7.98 -5.32
CA LYS A 216 18.91 6.63 -5.56
C LYS A 216 17.88 5.70 -6.18
N GLN A 217 16.61 5.80 -5.77
CA GLN A 217 15.56 4.96 -6.34
C GLN A 217 15.23 5.37 -7.78
N LYS A 218 15.15 6.67 -8.08
CA LYS A 218 15.01 7.17 -9.46
C LYS A 218 16.16 6.69 -10.34
N GLN A 219 17.41 6.83 -9.89
CA GLN A 219 18.58 6.36 -10.63
C GLN A 219 18.53 4.84 -10.85
N ARG A 220 18.12 4.06 -9.84
CA ARG A 220 17.94 2.62 -9.99
C ARG A 220 16.91 2.28 -11.06
N ILE A 221 15.75 2.95 -11.06
CA ILE A 221 14.70 2.73 -12.07
C ILE A 221 15.24 3.06 -13.47
N LYS A 222 15.94 4.19 -13.61
CA LYS A 222 16.59 4.59 -14.87
C LYS A 222 17.56 3.51 -15.38
N ASN A 223 18.49 3.07 -14.53
CA ASN A 223 19.46 2.03 -14.91
C ASN A 223 18.78 0.73 -15.37
N LEU A 224 17.69 0.31 -14.70
CA LEU A 224 16.95 -0.89 -15.10
C LEU A 224 16.27 -0.74 -16.47
N ILE A 225 15.77 0.46 -16.79
CA ILE A 225 15.15 0.74 -18.09
C ILE A 225 16.21 0.74 -19.21
N GLU A 226 17.36 1.37 -18.96
CA GLU A 226 18.44 1.54 -19.92
C GLU A 226 19.21 0.24 -20.20
N ASP A 227 19.38 -0.61 -19.19
CA ASP A 227 20.08 -1.89 -19.34
C ASP A 227 19.30 -2.82 -20.28
N ARG A 228 19.76 -2.97 -21.53
CA ARG A 228 19.16 -3.85 -22.55
C ARG A 228 19.41 -5.34 -22.30
N GLY A 229 20.31 -5.70 -21.39
CA GLY A 229 20.60 -7.09 -21.01
C GLY A 229 19.50 -7.76 -20.18
N LEU A 230 18.64 -6.98 -19.54
CA LEU A 230 17.55 -7.49 -18.68
C LEU A 230 16.38 -8.05 -19.53
N LYS A 231 16.50 -9.31 -19.97
CA LYS A 231 15.57 -9.92 -20.95
C LYS A 231 14.10 -9.89 -20.54
N HIS A 232 13.80 -10.10 -19.26
CA HIS A 232 12.42 -10.15 -18.77
C HIS A 232 11.99 -8.91 -17.98
N PHE A 233 12.78 -7.83 -18.00
CA PHE A 233 12.39 -6.59 -17.35
C PHE A 233 11.26 -5.90 -18.13
N PRO A 234 10.13 -5.57 -17.49
CA PRO A 234 8.92 -5.05 -18.14
C PRO A 234 9.07 -3.55 -18.45
N ARG A 235 9.96 -3.21 -19.39
CA ARG A 235 10.34 -1.82 -19.68
C ARG A 235 9.16 -0.95 -20.08
N ASP A 236 8.35 -1.41 -21.02
CA ASP A 236 7.25 -0.63 -21.58
C ASP A 236 6.21 -0.31 -20.51
N GLU A 237 5.82 -1.31 -19.71
CA GLU A 237 4.92 -1.13 -18.58
C GLU A 237 5.50 -0.19 -17.51
N VAL A 238 6.80 -0.28 -17.22
CA VAL A 238 7.45 0.66 -16.29
C VAL A 238 7.37 2.09 -16.81
N LEU A 239 7.63 2.30 -18.11
CA LEU A 239 7.52 3.62 -18.74
C LEU A 239 6.09 4.14 -18.70
N GLU A 240 5.09 3.29 -18.93
CA GLU A 240 3.67 3.63 -18.80
C GLU A 240 3.30 4.04 -17.37
N VAL A 241 3.78 3.31 -16.37
CA VAL A 241 3.56 3.64 -14.95
C VAL A 241 4.21 4.98 -14.59
N LEU A 242 5.45 5.22 -15.04
CA LEU A 242 6.14 6.49 -14.79
C LEU A 242 5.39 7.66 -15.48
N LYS A 243 4.92 7.45 -16.71
CA LYS A 243 4.11 8.42 -17.44
C LYS A 243 2.79 8.70 -16.72
N PHE A 244 2.09 7.68 -16.26
CA PHE A 244 0.84 7.81 -15.50
C PHE A 244 1.02 8.72 -14.28
N TRP A 245 2.13 8.56 -13.57
CA TRP A 245 2.45 9.34 -12.37
C TRP A 245 3.18 10.66 -12.63
N GLY A 246 3.49 11.00 -13.89
CA GLY A 246 4.27 12.19 -14.24
C GLY A 246 5.70 12.18 -13.67
N VAL A 247 6.27 10.99 -13.41
CA VAL A 247 7.60 10.88 -12.82
C VAL A 247 8.67 11.13 -13.87
N GLN A 248 9.44 12.19 -13.66
CA GLN A 248 10.65 12.46 -14.42
C GLN A 248 11.86 11.81 -13.75
N LEU A 249 12.62 11.07 -14.55
CA LEU A 249 13.93 10.54 -14.19
C LEU A 249 14.97 11.53 -14.73
N ASP A 250 15.80 12.08 -13.85
CA ASP A 250 16.79 13.09 -14.24
C ASP A 250 17.75 12.54 -15.32
N HIS A 251 18.17 13.41 -16.25
CA HIS A 251 19.05 13.08 -17.37
C HIS A 251 20.48 12.80 -16.93
#